data_AF-A0A9X8WL47-F1
#
_entry.id   AF-A0A9X8WL47-F1
#
_cell.length_a   1.000
_cell.length_b   1.000
_cell.length_c   1.000
_cell.angle_alpha   90.00
_cell.angle_beta   90.00
_cell.angle_gamma   90.00
#
_symmetry.space_group_name_H-M   'P 1'
#
loop_
_entity.id
_entity.type
_entity.pdbx_description
1 polymer ?
#
loop_
_entity_poly.entity_id
_entity_poly.type
_entity_poly.pdbx_seq_one_letter_code
_entity_poly.pdbx_strand_id
1 'polypeptide(L)' 'MGVVNLGMQVAGFIAPLTIGLVIDAFDGSFNGAVWLLVSFGVVCFIAFMTLKSGKGNFMTEHPQTIPAVK' A
#
# COMPACT_ATOMS: atom_id res chain seq x y z
N MET A 1 13.30 5.53 0.56
CA MET A 1 12.41 6.17 -0.45
C MET A 1 12.22 5.34 -1.72
N GLY A 2 13.22 4.63 -2.24
CA GLY A 2 13.06 3.86 -3.50
C GLY A 2 12.06 2.69 -3.45
N VAL A 3 12.07 1.89 -2.37
CA VAL A 3 11.20 0.69 -2.26
C VAL A 3 9.72 1.05 -2.17
N VAL A 4 9.36 2.14 -1.46
CA VAL A 4 7.97 2.59 -1.35
C VAL A 4 7.44 3.17 -2.67
N ASN A 5 8.29 3.85 -3.45
CA ASN A 5 7.92 4.38 -4.78
C ASN A 5 7.70 3.25 -5.79
N LEU A 6 8.60 2.26 -5.80
CA LEU A 6 8.43 1.08 -6.64
C LEU A 6 7.20 0.26 -6.22
N GLY A 7 6.99 0.09 -4.92
CA GLY A 7 5.81 -0.61 -4.39
C GLY A 7 4.50 0.06 -4.80
N MET A 8 4.43 1.40 -4.75
CA MET A 8 3.23 2.14 -5.18
C MET A 8 2.96 1.99 -6.68
N GLN A 9 4.01 2.04 -7.51
CA GLN A 9 3.87 1.86 -8.97
C GLN A 9 3.39 0.46 -9.32
N VAL A 10 3.96 -0.56 -8.68
CA VAL A 10 3.56 -1.96 -8.86
C VAL A 10 2.13 -2.19 -8.37
N ALA A 11 1.74 -1.61 -7.22
CA ALA A 11 0.38 -1.70 -6.72
C ALA A 11 -0.64 -1.06 -7.68
N GLY A 12 -0.28 0.08 -8.30
CA GLY A 12 -1.10 0.73 -9.32
C GLY A 12 -1.32 -0.13 -10.57
N PHE A 13 -0.36 -0.98 -10.93
CA PHE A 13 -0.49 -1.93 -12.04
C PHE A 13 -1.29 -3.19 -11.66
N ILE A 14 -1.07 -3.72 -10.46
CA ILE A 14 -1.72 -4.95 -9.99
C ILE A 14 -3.20 -4.71 -9.70
N ALA A 15 -3.58 -3.55 -9.15
CA ALA A 15 -4.96 -3.25 -8.77
C ALA A 15 -6.01 -3.46 -9.90
N PRO A 16 -5.85 -2.91 -11.13
CA PRO A 16 -6.81 -3.14 -12.22
C PRO A 16 -6.80 -4.59 -12.75
N LEU A 17 -5.71 -5.34 -12.59
CA LEU A 17 -5.67 -6.76 -12.93
C LEU A 17 -6.44 -7.59 -11.91
N THR A 18 -6.20 -7.33 -10.62
CA THR A 18 -6.85 -8.03 -9.53
C THR A 18 -8.36 -7.77 -9.50
N ILE A 19 -8.81 -6.54 -9.76
CA ILE A 19 -10.26 -6.24 -9.75
C ILE A 19 -11.02 -7.02 -10.82
N GLY A 20 -10.43 -7.23 -12.01
CA GLY A 20 -11.04 -8.06 -13.06
C GLY A 20 -11.21 -9.51 -12.64
N LEU A 21 -10.18 -10.10 -12.03
CA LEU A 21 -10.22 -11.46 -11.49
C LEU A 21 -11.21 -11.60 -10.33
N VAL A 22 -11.29 -10.60 -9.46
CA VAL A 22 -12.22 -10.60 -8.32
C VAL A 22 -13.66 -10.56 -8.82
N ILE A 23 -13.98 -9.72 -9.81
CA ILE A 23 -15.33 -9.66 -10.38
C ILE A 23 -15.71 -10.99 -11.04
N ASP A 24 -14.79 -11.61 -11.78
CA ASP A 24 -15.00 -12.92 -12.42
C ASP A 24 -15.22 -14.03 -11.37
N ALA A 25 -14.44 -14.02 -10.28
CA ALA A 25 -14.61 -14.94 -9.16
C ALA A 25 -15.95 -14.77 -8.40
N PHE A 26 -16.66 -13.66 -8.59
CA PHE A 26 -17.99 -13.39 -8.04
C PHE A 26 -19.12 -13.56 -9.06
N ASP A 27 -18.95 -14.41 -10.08
CA ASP A 27 -19.92 -14.64 -11.15
C ASP A 27 -20.29 -13.35 -11.92
N GLY A 28 -19.34 -12.42 -12.05
CA GLY A 28 -19.57 -11.11 -12.65
C GLY A 28 -20.33 -10.12 -11.75
N SER A 29 -20.61 -10.48 -10.49
CA SER A 29 -21.32 -9.62 -9.55
C SER A 29 -20.42 -8.51 -9.00
N PHE A 30 -20.61 -7.30 -9.53
CA PHE A 30 -19.92 -6.11 -9.05
C PHE A 30 -20.18 -5.84 -7.56
N ASN A 31 -21.39 -6.11 -7.08
CA ASN A 31 -21.75 -5.91 -5.68
C ASN A 31 -20.93 -6.83 -4.75
N GLY A 32 -20.73 -8.09 -5.14
CA GLY A 32 -19.88 -9.03 -4.40
C GLY A 32 -18.43 -8.57 -4.32
N ALA A 33 -17.87 -8.13 -5.45
CA ALA A 33 -16.51 -7.59 -5.51
C ALA A 33 -16.32 -6.35 -4.61
N VAL A 34 -17.28 -5.42 -4.62
CA VAL A 34 -17.24 -4.22 -3.77
C VAL A 34 -17.32 -4.59 -2.29
N TRP A 35 -18.20 -5.52 -1.93
CA TRP A 35 -18.33 -5.98 -0.54
C TRP A 35 -17.06 -6.66 -0.01
N LEU A 36 -16.39 -7.46 -0.85
CA LEU A 36 -15.07 -8.00 -0.52
C LEU A 36 -14.08 -6.86 -0.27
N LEU A 37 -14.02 -5.88 -1.17
CA LEU A 37 -13.06 -4.77 -1.07
C LEU A 37 -13.27 -3.93 0.21
N VAL A 38 -14.53 -3.69 0.57
CA VAL A 38 -14.91 -3.06 1.85
C VAL A 38 -14.43 -3.90 3.03
N SER A 39 -14.68 -5.21 3.02
CA SER A 39 -14.24 -6.10 4.10
C SER A 39 -12.72 -6.10 4.27
N PHE A 40 -11.97 -6.06 3.16
CA PHE A 40 -10.52 -6.01 3.17
C PHE A 40 -10.00 -4.67 3.73
N GLY A 41 -10.66 -3.56 3.40
CA GLY A 41 -10.39 -2.25 3.99
C GLY A 41 -10.59 -2.24 5.51
N VAL A 42 -11.64 -2.89 6.01
CA VAL A 42 -11.88 -3.04 7.46
C VAL A 42 -10.76 -3.84 8.13
N VAL A 43 -10.31 -4.95 7.52
CA VAL A 43 -9.19 -5.75 8.05
C VAL A 43 -7.91 -4.91 8.12
N CYS A 44 -7.61 -4.13 7.08
CA CYS A 44 -6.45 -3.24 7.05
C CYS A 44 -6.55 -2.17 8.16
N PHE A 45 -7.72 -1.59 8.35
CA PHE A 45 -7.97 -0.62 9.41
C PHE A 45 -7.75 -1.22 10.82
N ILE A 46 -8.26 -2.44 11.07
CA ILE A 46 -8.03 -3.15 12.33
C ILE A 46 -6.54 -3.46 12.54
N ALA A 47 -5.83 -3.85 11.48
CA ALA A 47 -4.39 -4.07 11.54
C ALA A 47 -3.65 -2.79 11.95
N PHE A 48 -3.99 -1.64 11.36
CA PHE A 48 -3.44 -0.34 11.76
C PHE A 48 -3.76 0.04 13.19
N MET A 49 -4.99 -0.21 13.67
CA MET A 49 -5.35 0.01 15.08
C MET A 49 -4.56 -0.90 16.04
N THR A 50 -4.21 -2.10 15.58
CA THR A 50 -3.48 -3.10 16.38
C THR A 50 -1.97 -2.83 16.43
N LEU A 51 -1.42 -2.17 15.42
CA LEU A 51 -0.02 -1.78 15.39
C LEU A 51 0.27 -0.72 16.47
N LYS A 52 0.84 -1.14 17.60
CA LYS A 52 1.34 -0.21 18.62
C LYS A 52 2.56 0.53 18.05
N SER A 53 2.45 1.85 17.95
CA SER A 53 3.53 2.72 17.48
C SER A 53 4.71 2.74 18.46
N GLY A 54 5.59 1.75 18.37
CA GLY A 54 6.92 1.81 18.97
C GLY A 54 7.73 2.86 18.22
N LYS A 55 7.91 4.04 18.83
CA LYS A 55 8.77 5.10 18.30
C LYS A 55 10.23 4.64 18.33
N GLY A 56 10.63 3.87 17.33
CA GLY A 56 12.03 3.69 16.98
C GLY A 56 12.51 4.96 16.30
N ASN A 57 13.45 5.66 16.94
CA ASN A 57 14.07 6.89 16.43
C ASN A 57 14.87 6.60 15.14
N PHE A 58 14.19 6.45 14.01
CA PHE A 58 14.83 6.37 12.69
C PHE A 58 15.15 7.77 12.18
N MET A 59 15.90 8.52 12.98
CA MET A 59 16.57 9.76 12.58
C MET A 59 18.06 9.59 12.87
N THR A 60 18.74 8.75 12.10
CA THR A 60 20.19 8.86 11.94
C THR A 60 20.56 8.58 10.49
N GLU A 61 21.27 9.57 9.92
CA GLU A 61 22.14 9.53 8.74
C GLU A 61 21.53 9.38 7.33
N HIS A 62 21.48 10.51 6.61
CA HIS A 62 22.57 10.82 5.68
C HIS A 62 22.61 12.35 5.40
N PRO A 63 23.66 13.08 5.84
CA PRO A 63 23.87 14.44 5.34
C PRO A 63 24.02 14.38 3.82
N GLN A 64 23.21 15.17 3.11
CA GLN A 64 23.45 15.46 1.71
C GLN A 64 24.68 16.36 1.65
N THR A 65 25.86 15.77 1.46
CA THR A 65 27.07 16.50 1.09
C THR A 65 26.83 17.09 -0.30
N ILE A 66 26.40 18.34 -0.32
CA ILE A 66 26.42 19.19 -1.51
C ILE A 66 27.91 19.41 -1.82
N PRO A 67 28.45 19.01 -2.99
CA PRO A 67 29.78 19.43 -3.36
C PRO A 67 29.78 20.95 -3.51
N ALA A 68 30.56 21.63 -2.67
CA ALA A 68 30.84 23.05 -2.80
C ALA A 68 31.47 23.31 -4.17
N VAL A 69 30.73 23.95 -5.06
CA VAL A 69 31.29 24.59 -6.26
C VAL A 69 31.68 26.00 -5.86
N LYS A 70 32.98 26.26 -5.84
CA LYS A 70 33.58 27.60 -5.81
C LYS A 70 33.77 28.10 -7.24
#